data_AF-A0A4P7WZK1-F1
#
_entry.id   AF-A0A4P7WZK1-F1
#
_cell.length_a   1.000
_cell.length_b   1.000
_cell.length_c   1.000
_cell.angle_alpha   90.00
_cell.angle_beta   90.00
_cell.angle_gamma   90.00
#
_symmetry.space_group_name_H-M   'P 1'
#
loop_
_entity.id
_entity.type
_entity.pdbx_description
1 polymer ?
#
loop_
_entity_poly.entity_id
_entity_poly.type
_entity_poly.pdbx_seq_one_letter_code
_entity_poly.pdbx_strand_id
1 'polypeptide(L)'
;MENDTEKQLLNKIEAFRPKNDDYTPLELLFNQLYDKFLKTNTSNKGLVTLFKVLERFHEVSEPIVFWDIMYTLEEMDGFDQEYVNSLKRKASDITIMNLSQLFNSDINYVGNEKMEDLLTHIKNNPNTTPSILKYVTEEFVKIKEIKVKDKDEDEDRWRIKKTSHKRIIEKDKKWWEFWK
;
A
#
# COMPACT_ATOMS: atom_id res chain seq x y z
N MET A 1 -16.62 -22.09 25.35
CA MET A 1 -16.53 -21.27 24.13
C MET A 1 -16.95 -22.14 22.97
N GLU A 2 -17.84 -21.65 22.10
CA GLU A 2 -18.29 -22.37 20.92
C GLU A 2 -17.08 -22.66 19.99
N ASN A 3 -16.90 -23.91 19.57
CA ASN A 3 -15.88 -24.27 18.59
C ASN A 3 -16.41 -23.99 17.19
N ASP A 4 -16.48 -22.72 16.82
CA ASP A 4 -16.80 -22.32 15.46
C ASP A 4 -15.76 -22.86 14.47
N THR A 5 -16.25 -23.40 13.36
CA THR A 5 -15.45 -23.67 12.16
C THR A 5 -15.01 -22.37 11.49
N GLU A 6 -13.97 -22.43 10.66
CA GLU A 6 -13.51 -21.29 9.86
C GLU A 6 -14.67 -20.67 9.05
N LYS A 7 -15.47 -21.52 8.39
CA LYS A 7 -16.65 -21.09 7.61
C LYS A 7 -17.65 -20.31 8.47
N GLN A 8 -17.90 -20.73 9.71
CA GLN A 8 -18.81 -20.04 10.62
C GLN A 8 -18.25 -18.68 11.04
N LEU A 9 -16.96 -18.59 11.37
CA LEU A 9 -16.32 -17.31 11.71
C LEU A 9 -16.35 -16.34 10.53
N LEU A 10 -15.99 -16.81 9.33
CA LEU A 10 -16.03 -15.98 8.12
C LEU A 10 -17.46 -15.47 7.84
N ASN A 11 -18.47 -16.33 7.97
CA ASN A 11 -19.87 -15.90 7.81
C ASN A 11 -20.27 -14.85 8.86
N LYS A 12 -19.84 -14.99 10.13
CA LYS A 12 -20.08 -14.01 11.18
C LYS A 12 -19.40 -12.67 10.86
N ILE A 13 -18.17 -12.70 10.35
CA ILE A 13 -17.42 -11.51 9.90
C ILE A 13 -18.12 -10.83 8.71
N GLU A 14 -18.56 -11.59 7.70
CA GLU A 14 -19.28 -11.04 6.54
C GLU A 14 -20.61 -10.35 6.94
N ALA A 15 -21.31 -10.96 7.91
CA ALA A 15 -22.57 -10.46 8.43
C ALA A 15 -22.41 -9.31 9.44
N PHE A 16 -21.20 -9.06 9.96
CA PHE A 16 -20.95 -8.06 10.99
C PHE A 16 -21.40 -6.67 10.55
N ARG A 17 -22.16 -6.00 11.40
CA ARG A 17 -22.50 -4.58 11.29
C ARG A 17 -22.30 -3.95 12.67
N PRO A 18 -21.54 -2.84 12.77
CA PRO A 18 -21.33 -2.17 14.05
C PRO A 18 -22.66 -1.62 14.57
N LYS A 19 -22.79 -1.57 15.89
CA LYS A 19 -23.89 -0.84 16.56
C LYS A 19 -23.26 0.31 17.31
N ASN A 20 -23.72 1.54 17.05
CA ASN A 20 -23.16 2.76 17.65
C ASN A 20 -21.63 2.87 17.44
N ASP A 21 -21.17 2.55 16.23
CA ASP A 21 -19.74 2.54 15.86
C ASP A 21 -18.84 1.63 16.73
N ASP A 22 -19.43 0.63 17.41
CA ASP A 22 -18.68 -0.37 18.15
C ASP A 22 -18.18 -1.50 17.22
N TYR A 23 -16.85 -1.58 17.09
CA TYR A 23 -16.14 -2.61 16.32
C TYR A 23 -15.53 -3.71 17.19
N THR A 24 -15.68 -3.65 18.52
CA THR A 24 -15.19 -4.70 19.44
C THR A 24 -15.66 -6.10 19.04
N PRO A 25 -16.92 -6.32 18.60
CA PRO A 25 -17.34 -7.66 18.18
C PRO A 25 -16.63 -8.15 16.92
N LEU A 26 -16.26 -7.25 16.00
CA LEU A 26 -15.46 -7.60 14.83
C LEU A 26 -14.03 -7.99 15.24
N GLU A 27 -13.42 -7.24 16.16
CA GLU A 27 -12.10 -7.55 16.71
C GLU A 27 -12.07 -8.94 17.35
N LEU A 28 -13.08 -9.27 18.17
CA LEU A 28 -13.19 -10.59 18.77
C LEU A 28 -13.33 -11.71 17.72
N LEU A 29 -14.14 -11.50 16.68
CA LEU A 29 -14.29 -12.46 15.59
C LEU A 29 -12.99 -12.63 14.78
N PHE A 30 -12.30 -11.52 14.53
CA PHE A 30 -11.03 -11.50 13.81
C PHE A 30 -9.94 -12.23 14.61
N ASN A 31 -9.77 -11.93 15.89
CA ASN A 31 -8.80 -12.61 16.75
C ASN A 31 -9.06 -14.11 16.83
N GLN A 32 -10.32 -14.53 16.90
CA GLN A 32 -10.67 -15.96 16.84
C GLN A 32 -10.35 -16.61 15.49
N LEU A 33 -10.57 -15.91 14.37
CA LEU A 33 -10.20 -16.40 13.05
C LEU A 33 -8.68 -16.54 12.92
N TYR A 34 -7.96 -15.53 13.39
CA TYR A 34 -6.50 -15.49 13.34
C TYR A 34 -5.87 -16.62 14.16
N ASP A 35 -6.19 -16.70 15.46
CA ASP A 35 -5.58 -17.66 16.37
C ASP A 35 -5.85 -19.11 15.98
N LYS A 36 -7.06 -19.39 15.48
CA LYS A 36 -7.47 -20.77 15.17
C LYS A 36 -7.06 -21.22 13.78
N PHE A 37 -6.99 -20.31 12.80
CA PHE A 37 -6.86 -20.68 11.39
C PHE A 37 -5.69 -19.95 10.70
N LEU A 38 -5.65 -18.62 10.73
CA LEU A 38 -4.72 -17.86 9.87
C LEU A 38 -3.26 -17.94 10.34
N LYS A 39 -3.02 -18.05 11.65
CA LYS A 39 -1.66 -18.14 12.21
C LYS A 39 -0.88 -19.37 11.74
N THR A 40 -1.57 -20.44 11.35
CA THR A 40 -0.94 -21.71 10.95
C THR A 40 -1.13 -22.05 9.49
N ASN A 41 -2.15 -21.49 8.83
CA ASN A 41 -2.44 -21.77 7.44
C ASN A 41 -3.13 -20.58 6.76
N THR A 42 -2.61 -20.18 5.61
CA THR A 42 -3.22 -19.15 4.78
C THR A 42 -4.52 -19.67 4.15
N SER A 43 -5.60 -18.92 4.33
CA SER A 43 -6.89 -19.19 3.70
C SER A 43 -7.20 -18.12 2.66
N ASN A 44 -7.25 -18.50 1.38
CA ASN A 44 -7.69 -17.60 0.30
C ASN A 44 -9.08 -17.02 0.59
N LYS A 45 -9.96 -17.82 1.21
CA LYS A 45 -11.30 -17.34 1.59
C LYS A 45 -11.21 -16.32 2.73
N GLY A 46 -10.34 -16.56 3.70
CA GLY A 46 -10.02 -15.60 4.77
C GLY A 46 -9.54 -14.27 4.21
N LEU A 47 -8.52 -14.31 3.34
CA LEU A 47 -7.94 -13.14 2.65
C LEU A 47 -9.02 -12.29 1.97
N VAL A 48 -9.82 -12.90 1.09
CA VAL A 48 -10.90 -12.21 0.36
C VAL A 48 -11.97 -11.66 1.31
N THR A 49 -12.33 -12.42 2.36
CA THR A 49 -13.36 -12.00 3.32
C THR A 49 -12.92 -10.77 4.10
N LEU A 50 -11.67 -10.74 4.55
CA LEU A 50 -11.11 -9.63 5.31
C LEU A 50 -10.95 -8.38 4.45
N PHE A 51 -10.53 -8.48 3.19
CA PHE A 51 -10.58 -7.33 2.29
C PHE A 51 -11.98 -6.77 2.10
N LYS A 52 -12.99 -7.64 1.93
CA LYS A 52 -14.40 -7.21 1.86
C LYS A 52 -14.90 -6.50 3.13
N VAL A 53 -14.29 -6.73 4.29
CA VAL A 53 -14.58 -5.94 5.49
C VAL A 53 -14.09 -4.50 5.30
N LEU A 54 -12.83 -4.34 4.87
CA LEU A 54 -12.24 -3.01 4.63
C LEU A 54 -13.00 -2.24 3.53
N GLU A 55 -13.37 -2.91 2.44
CA GLU A 55 -14.19 -2.34 1.35
C GLU A 55 -15.57 -1.85 1.84
N ARG A 56 -16.17 -2.54 2.81
CA ARG A 56 -17.48 -2.21 3.35
C ARG A 56 -17.42 -0.94 4.20
N PHE A 57 -16.40 -0.84 5.05
CA PHE A 57 -16.19 0.26 5.99
C PHE A 57 -15.18 1.29 5.47
N HIS A 58 -15.29 1.57 4.18
CA HIS A 58 -14.31 2.33 3.38
C HIS A 58 -14.02 3.79 3.77
N GLU A 59 -14.90 4.46 4.52
CA GLU A 59 -14.74 5.87 4.96
C GLU A 59 -14.79 6.03 6.49
N VAL A 60 -14.65 4.94 7.24
CA VAL A 60 -14.73 4.99 8.71
C VAL A 60 -13.38 5.41 9.26
N SER A 61 -13.35 6.44 10.11
CA SER A 61 -12.16 6.82 10.89
C SER A 61 -11.64 5.60 11.64
N GLU A 62 -10.49 5.13 11.20
CA GLU A 62 -9.91 3.80 11.35
C GLU A 62 -9.98 3.22 12.77
N PRO A 63 -10.95 2.32 13.05
CA PRO A 63 -10.87 1.46 14.22
C PRO A 63 -9.61 0.61 14.16
N ILE A 64 -8.95 0.40 15.31
CA ILE A 64 -7.68 -0.35 15.43
C ILE A 64 -7.75 -1.71 14.71
N VAL A 65 -8.89 -2.41 14.81
CA VAL A 65 -9.10 -3.71 14.15
C VAL A 65 -8.87 -3.68 12.63
N PHE A 66 -9.08 -2.55 11.95
CA PHE A 66 -8.80 -2.48 10.50
C PHE A 66 -7.31 -2.52 10.21
N TRP A 67 -6.49 -1.88 11.06
CA TRP A 67 -5.03 -1.97 10.99
C TRP A 67 -4.55 -3.38 11.27
N ASP A 68 -5.10 -4.03 12.30
CA ASP A 68 -4.73 -5.42 12.62
C ASP A 68 -5.10 -6.38 11.49
N ILE A 69 -6.27 -6.18 10.87
CA ILE A 69 -6.66 -6.91 9.66
C ILE A 69 -5.64 -6.66 8.55
N MET A 70 -5.31 -5.39 8.25
CA MET A 70 -4.40 -5.06 7.15
C MET A 70 -3.02 -5.69 7.33
N TYR A 71 -2.43 -5.58 8.52
CA TYR A 71 -1.13 -6.19 8.82
C TYR A 71 -1.17 -7.71 8.71
N THR A 72 -2.26 -8.34 9.16
CA THR A 72 -2.41 -9.79 9.00
C THR A 72 -2.53 -10.17 7.53
N LEU A 73 -3.23 -9.38 6.72
CA LEU A 73 -3.36 -9.65 5.28
C LEU A 73 -2.01 -9.56 4.58
N GLU A 74 -1.16 -8.60 4.94
CA GLU A 74 0.18 -8.41 4.34
C GLU A 74 1.10 -9.62 4.49
N GLU A 75 0.90 -10.42 5.55
CA GLU A 75 1.69 -11.64 5.80
C GLU A 75 1.13 -12.88 5.07
N MET A 76 -0.03 -12.78 4.41
CA MET A 76 -0.69 -13.92 3.77
C MET A 76 -0.20 -14.13 2.32
N ASP A 77 0.06 -15.39 1.96
CA ASP A 77 0.26 -15.78 0.56
C ASP A 77 -0.90 -15.31 -0.33
N GLY A 78 -0.56 -14.67 -1.46
CA GLY A 78 -1.54 -14.11 -2.39
C GLY A 78 -2.04 -12.71 -2.04
N PHE A 79 -1.54 -12.10 -0.96
CA PHE A 79 -1.86 -10.73 -0.55
C PHE A 79 -1.84 -9.73 -1.69
N ASP A 80 -0.69 -9.58 -2.37
CA ASP A 80 -0.50 -8.54 -3.39
C ASP A 80 -1.58 -8.54 -4.46
N GLN A 81 -1.95 -9.73 -4.95
CA GLN A 81 -2.94 -9.84 -6.01
C GLN A 81 -4.36 -9.60 -5.49
N GLU A 82 -4.69 -10.07 -4.29
CA GLU A 82 -6.01 -9.81 -3.73
C GLU A 82 -6.18 -8.37 -3.26
N TYR A 83 -5.09 -7.74 -2.83
CA TYR A 83 -5.02 -6.32 -2.51
C TYR A 83 -5.33 -5.46 -3.74
N VAL A 84 -4.71 -5.78 -4.88
CA VAL A 84 -5.07 -5.18 -6.18
C VAL A 84 -6.55 -5.39 -6.49
N ASN A 85 -7.06 -6.61 -6.33
CA ASN A 85 -8.46 -6.92 -6.62
C ASN A 85 -9.40 -6.09 -5.73
N SER A 86 -9.08 -5.95 -4.45
CA SER A 86 -9.80 -5.13 -3.47
C SER A 86 -9.84 -3.66 -3.89
N LEU A 87 -8.67 -3.06 -4.18
CA LEU A 87 -8.57 -1.68 -4.69
C LEU A 87 -9.41 -1.47 -5.97
N LYS A 88 -9.40 -2.45 -6.88
CA LYS A 88 -10.18 -2.41 -8.13
C LYS A 88 -11.68 -2.60 -7.91
N ARG A 89 -12.11 -3.30 -6.86
CA ARG A 89 -13.52 -3.42 -6.48
C ARG A 89 -14.01 -2.13 -5.83
N LYS A 90 -13.38 -1.76 -4.72
CA LYS A 90 -13.69 -0.56 -3.95
C LYS A 90 -12.56 -0.26 -2.96
N ALA A 91 -11.76 0.75 -3.27
CA ALA A 91 -10.75 1.22 -2.34
C ALA A 91 -11.37 1.72 -1.03
N SER A 92 -10.68 1.45 0.08
CA SER A 92 -10.91 2.03 1.41
C SER A 92 -9.74 2.92 1.83
N ASP A 93 -9.96 3.80 2.79
CA ASP A 93 -8.92 4.69 3.31
C ASP A 93 -7.63 3.93 3.68
N ILE A 94 -7.75 2.83 4.45
CA ILE A 94 -6.59 2.02 4.85
C ILE A 94 -5.85 1.39 3.66
N THR A 95 -6.58 0.91 2.64
CA THR A 95 -5.94 0.37 1.43
C THR A 95 -5.28 1.48 0.62
N ILE A 96 -5.84 2.70 0.58
CA ILE A 96 -5.21 3.82 -0.12
C ILE A 96 -3.97 4.30 0.62
N MET A 97 -4.00 4.31 1.95
CA MET A 97 -2.83 4.64 2.77
C MET A 97 -1.69 3.65 2.53
N ASN A 98 -1.98 2.34 2.53
CA ASN A 98 -0.94 1.36 2.21
C ASN A 98 -0.42 1.54 0.76
N LEU A 99 -1.30 1.80 -0.21
CA LEU A 99 -0.88 2.04 -1.60
C LEU A 99 0.02 3.27 -1.71
N SER A 100 -0.26 4.31 -0.92
CA SER A 100 0.56 5.52 -0.83
C SER A 100 1.95 5.21 -0.26
N GLN A 101 2.05 4.34 0.77
CA GLN A 101 3.33 3.89 1.30
C GLN A 101 4.16 3.12 0.27
N LEU A 102 3.53 2.20 -0.48
CA LEU A 102 4.19 1.48 -1.57
C LEU A 102 4.68 2.44 -2.66
N PHE A 103 3.83 3.39 -3.07
CA PHE A 103 4.19 4.41 -4.06
C PHE A 103 5.35 5.29 -3.58
N ASN A 104 5.33 5.70 -2.31
CA ASN A 104 6.40 6.46 -1.67
C ASN A 104 7.71 5.67 -1.58
N SER A 105 7.64 4.34 -1.57
CA SER A 105 8.80 3.44 -1.55
C SER A 105 9.33 3.06 -2.95
N ASP A 106 8.91 3.79 -4.00
CA ASP A 106 9.30 3.54 -5.40
C ASP A 106 8.90 2.16 -5.94
N ILE A 107 7.87 1.56 -5.34
CA ILE A 107 7.26 0.33 -5.84
C ILE A 107 6.40 0.67 -7.06
N ASN A 108 6.83 0.17 -8.22
CA ASN A 108 6.17 0.43 -9.51
C ASN A 108 5.09 -0.59 -9.87
N TYR A 109 5.08 -1.75 -9.19
CA TYR A 109 4.14 -2.85 -9.40
C TYR A 109 3.61 -3.35 -8.07
N VAL A 110 2.31 -3.62 -8.01
CA VAL A 110 1.67 -4.31 -6.90
C VAL A 110 0.97 -5.52 -7.48
N GLY A 111 1.35 -6.72 -7.02
CA GLY A 111 0.98 -7.96 -7.70
C GLY A 111 1.41 -7.91 -9.17
N ASN A 112 0.46 -8.13 -10.08
CA ASN A 112 0.71 -8.10 -11.53
C ASN A 112 0.36 -6.76 -12.20
N GLU A 113 -0.01 -5.73 -11.44
CA GLU A 113 -0.47 -4.45 -11.98
C GLU A 113 0.57 -3.36 -11.81
N LYS A 114 0.71 -2.50 -12.83
CA LYS A 114 1.48 -1.27 -12.69
C LYS A 114 0.75 -0.31 -11.77
N MET A 115 1.50 0.37 -10.93
CA MET A 115 0.98 1.39 -10.02
C MET A 115 0.19 2.49 -10.76
N GLU A 116 0.67 2.97 -11.90
CA GLU A 116 -0.03 4.01 -12.68
C GLU A 116 -1.38 3.52 -13.25
N ASP A 117 -1.44 2.27 -13.69
CA ASP A 117 -2.66 1.65 -14.20
C ASP A 117 -3.67 1.43 -13.08
N LEU A 118 -3.19 1.01 -11.90
CA LEU A 118 -4.00 0.83 -10.71
C LEU A 118 -4.60 2.17 -10.22
N LEU A 119 -3.79 3.22 -10.13
CA LEU A 119 -4.27 4.56 -9.76
C LEU A 119 -5.29 5.10 -10.78
N THR A 120 -5.07 4.85 -12.07
CA THR A 120 -6.02 5.20 -13.14
C THR A 120 -7.34 4.44 -12.99
N HIS A 121 -7.29 3.14 -12.68
CA HIS A 121 -8.48 2.34 -12.41
C HIS A 121 -9.26 2.90 -11.22
N ILE A 122 -8.58 3.20 -10.10
CA ILE A 122 -9.22 3.75 -8.91
C ILE A 122 -9.91 5.09 -9.22
N LYS A 123 -9.27 5.99 -9.97
CA LYS A 123 -9.87 7.28 -10.37
C LYS A 123 -11.15 7.12 -11.20
N ASN A 124 -11.21 6.10 -12.05
CA ASN A 124 -12.33 5.88 -12.97
C ASN A 124 -13.37 4.89 -12.44
N ASN A 125 -13.16 4.30 -11.26
CA ASN A 125 -14.08 3.32 -10.70
C ASN A 125 -15.32 4.03 -10.11
N PRO A 126 -16.55 3.66 -10.53
CA PRO A 126 -17.78 4.27 -10.00
C PRO A 126 -18.02 4.03 -8.51
N ASN A 127 -17.34 3.05 -7.90
CA ASN A 127 -17.41 2.77 -6.47
C ASN A 127 -16.42 3.60 -5.63
N THR A 128 -15.55 4.39 -6.27
CA THR A 128 -14.57 5.25 -5.58
C THR A 128 -15.28 6.45 -4.97
N THR A 129 -14.98 6.74 -3.71
CA THR A 129 -15.56 7.88 -3.02
C THR A 129 -14.90 9.19 -3.38
N PRO A 130 -15.58 10.34 -3.20
CA PRO A 130 -14.99 11.65 -3.46
C PRO A 130 -13.71 11.91 -2.64
N SER A 131 -13.65 11.42 -1.40
CA SER A 131 -12.47 11.55 -0.52
C SER A 131 -11.25 10.85 -1.11
N ILE A 132 -11.40 9.58 -1.49
CA ILE A 132 -10.36 8.78 -2.13
C ILE A 132 -9.96 9.38 -3.48
N LEU A 133 -10.94 9.79 -4.30
CA LEU A 133 -10.66 10.41 -5.61
C LEU A 133 -9.82 11.68 -5.45
N LYS A 134 -10.17 12.52 -4.47
CA LYS A 134 -9.39 13.72 -4.13
C LYS A 134 -7.97 13.35 -3.72
N TYR A 135 -7.81 12.41 -2.79
CA TYR A 135 -6.49 11.97 -2.31
C TYR A 135 -5.62 11.42 -3.44
N VAL A 136 -6.17 10.54 -4.28
CA VAL A 136 -5.45 9.93 -5.41
C VAL A 136 -5.10 10.95 -6.50
N THR A 137 -5.88 12.02 -6.64
CA THR A 137 -5.63 13.07 -7.64
C THR A 137 -4.61 14.10 -7.14
N GLU A 138 -4.66 14.46 -5.86
CA GLU A 138 -3.83 15.51 -5.29
C GLU A 138 -2.51 14.97 -4.74
N GLU A 139 -2.54 13.91 -3.93
CA GLU A 139 -1.38 13.50 -3.13
C GLU A 139 -0.39 12.65 -3.94
N PHE A 140 -0.87 11.69 -4.73
CA PHE A 140 0.02 10.87 -5.58
C PHE A 140 0.71 11.70 -6.68
N VAL A 141 0.11 12.81 -7.12
CA VAL A 141 0.72 13.72 -8.10
C VAL A 141 1.81 14.56 -7.44
N LYS A 142 1.53 15.18 -6.29
CA LYS A 142 2.52 15.95 -5.53
C LYS A 142 3.75 15.11 -5.20
N ILE A 143 3.54 13.86 -4.75
CA ILE A 143 4.62 12.93 -4.44
C ILE A 143 5.47 12.65 -5.68
N LYS A 144 4.84 12.44 -6.86
CA LYS A 144 5.58 12.21 -8.11
C LYS A 144 6.44 13.42 -8.48
N GLU A 145 5.91 14.64 -8.37
CA GLU A 145 6.67 15.87 -8.66
C GLU A 145 7.86 16.08 -7.72
N ILE A 146 7.69 15.80 -6.42
CA ILE A 146 8.77 15.87 -5.43
C ILE A 146 9.88 14.89 -5.79
N LYS A 147 9.52 13.63 -6.09
CA LYS A 147 10.51 12.60 -6.47
C LYS A 147 11.27 12.92 -7.76
N VAL A 148 10.62 13.56 -8.74
CA VAL A 148 11.29 14.01 -9.97
C VAL A 148 12.32 15.09 -9.64
N LYS A 149 11.96 16.08 -8.82
CA LYS A 149 12.90 17.13 -8.39
C LYS A 149 14.10 16.57 -7.63
N ASP A 150 13.89 15.63 -6.70
CA ASP A 150 14.98 15.01 -5.94
C ASP A 150 15.93 14.22 -6.85
N LYS A 151 15.40 13.49 -7.85
CA LYS A 151 16.22 12.78 -8.84
C LYS A 151 17.04 13.72 -9.73
N ASP A 152 16.44 14.82 -10.18
CA ASP A 152 17.14 15.83 -10.98
C ASP A 152 18.24 16.51 -10.15
N GLU A 153 17.99 16.82 -8.87
CA GLU A 153 19.01 17.37 -7.96
C GLU A 153 20.17 16.40 -7.69
N ASP A 154 19.89 15.11 -7.52
CA ASP A 154 20.93 14.09 -7.32
C ASP A 154 21.74 13.82 -8.60
N GLU A 155 21.09 13.82 -9.77
CA GLU A 155 21.78 13.77 -11.06
C GLU A 155 22.67 14.99 -11.27
N ASP A 156 22.19 16.20 -10.95
CA ASP A 156 22.97 17.43 -11.06
C ASP A 156 24.14 17.46 -10.08
N ARG A 157 23.95 17.02 -8.82
CA ARG A 157 25.05 16.84 -7.85
C ARG A 157 26.09 15.83 -8.36
N TRP A 158 25.66 14.73 -8.98
CA TRP A 158 26.56 13.74 -9.57
C TRP A 158 27.30 14.29 -10.80
N ARG A 159 26.63 15.04 -11.68
CA ARG A 159 27.24 15.71 -12.85
C ARG A 159 28.27 16.76 -12.43
N ILE A 160 27.99 17.53 -11.38
CA ILE A 160 28.92 18.50 -10.79
C ILE A 160 30.14 17.79 -10.18
N LYS A 161 29.96 16.68 -9.46
CA LYS A 161 31.09 15.89 -8.95
C LYS A 161 31.94 15.29 -10.07
N LYS A 162 31.35 14.77 -11.15
CA LYS A 162 32.07 14.25 -12.32
C LYS A 162 32.85 15.32 -13.07
N THR A 163 32.27 16.50 -13.30
CA THR A 163 32.97 17.62 -13.95
C THR A 163 34.07 18.20 -13.06
N SER A 164 33.93 18.13 -11.74
CA SER A 164 34.98 18.50 -10.78
C SER A 164 36.13 17.49 -10.78
N HIS A 165 35.85 16.19 -10.81
CA HIS A 165 36.87 15.14 -10.94
C HIS A 165 37.61 15.21 -12.28
N LYS A 166 36.90 15.52 -13.37
CA LYS A 166 37.51 15.70 -14.71
C LYS A 166 38.44 16.92 -14.76
N ARG A 167 38.08 18.02 -14.09
CA ARG A 167 38.93 19.23 -13.95
C ARG A 167 40.16 19.02 -13.08
N ILE A 168 40.10 18.15 -12.06
CA ILE A 168 41.25 17.78 -11.23
C ILE A 168 42.24 16.94 -12.06
N ILE A 169 41.75 15.95 -12.81
CA ILE A 169 42.59 15.11 -13.68
C ILE A 169 43.23 15.91 -14.83
N GLU A 170 42.56 16.93 -15.37
CA GLU A 170 43.14 17.83 -16.39
C GLU A 170 44.19 18.80 -15.82
N LYS A 171 44.02 19.26 -14.57
CA LYS A 171 45.04 20.07 -13.89
C LYS A 171 46.29 19.26 -13.55
N ASP A 172 46.14 18.00 -13.13
CA ASP A 172 47.26 17.12 -12.82
C ASP A 172 48.04 16.70 -14.07
N LYS A 173 47.38 16.57 -15.24
CA LYS A 173 48.07 16.33 -16.51
C LYS A 173 48.96 17.49 -16.97
N LYS A 174 48.61 18.74 -16.65
CA LYS A 174 49.44 19.93 -16.97
C LYS A 174 50.65 20.09 -16.05
N TRP A 175 50.62 19.56 -14.83
CA TRP A 175 51.74 19.65 -13.89
C TRP A 175 52.97 18.85 -14.34
N TRP A 176 52.79 17.75 -15.08
CA TRP A 176 53.89 16.93 -15.59
C TRP A 176 54.58 17.51 -16.84
N GLU A 177 53.97 18.47 -17.53
CA GLU A 177 54.57 19.14 -18.70
C GLU A 177 55.54 20.27 -18.32
N PHE A 178 55.58 20.67 -17.05
CA PHE A 178 56.47 21.73 -16.53
C PHE A 178 57.87 21.22 -16.08
N TRP A 179 58.13 19.91 -16.18
CA TRP A 179 59.40 19.27 -15.80
C TRP A 179 60.06 18.50 -16.97
N LYS A 180 59.92 19.00 -18.20
CA LYS A 180 60.71 18.61 -19.37
C LYS A 180 61.41 19.84 -19.94
#